data_AF-A0A6N7FBM5-F1
#
_entry.id   AF-A0A6N7FBM5-F1
#
_cell.length_a   1.000
_cell.length_b   1.000
_cell.length_c   1.000
_cell.angle_alpha   90.00
_cell.angle_beta   90.00
_cell.angle_gamma   90.00
#
_symmetry.space_group_name_H-M   'P 1'
#
loop_
_entity.id
_entity.type
_entity.pdbx_description
1 polymer ?
#
loop_
_entity_poly.entity_id
_entity_poly.type
_entity_poly.pdbx_seq_one_letter_code
_entity_poly.pdbx_strand_id
1 'polypeptide(L)'
;MDAEKTVPAVQRSPAAIVGKGARTRDRLMEIAEQSILEKGFGATSIDELIAEAGLTKSGFFYHFKDKNALALALLERHIARDDEILDDLFARARELAEDPLQGFLVGLRLFAEMLADLPTGHPGCIVATYCYQERLFDRQVCALNRQAVLNWRARFRTTLGEIARLYPPRDEIDLDALADAVSTVIEGGIVMSKALHEPGVLPQQVLLFRSYIKLLFSPAPQG
;
A
#
# COMPACT_ATOMS: atom_id res chain seq x y z
N MET A 1 22.32 37.20 50.80
CA MET A 1 22.36 37.90 49.50
C MET A 1 23.79 37.71 49.03
N ASP A 2 24.10 36.79 48.13
CA ASP A 2 23.46 36.62 46.83
C ASP A 2 23.33 35.17 46.36
N ALA A 3 22.26 34.94 45.61
CA ALA A 3 21.80 33.65 45.15
C ALA A 3 22.60 33.13 43.95
N GLU A 4 23.12 31.91 44.10
CA GLU A 4 23.63 31.07 43.04
C GLU A 4 22.49 30.67 42.09
N LYS A 5 22.41 31.31 40.92
CA LYS A 5 21.47 30.94 39.86
C LYS A 5 22.03 29.76 39.08
N THR A 6 21.68 28.55 39.50
CA THR A 6 21.88 27.32 38.73
C THR A 6 21.00 27.35 37.48
N VAL A 7 21.60 27.15 36.31
CA VAL A 7 20.91 27.07 35.01
C VAL A 7 20.12 25.76 34.95
N PRO A 8 18.85 25.73 34.47
CA PRO A 8 18.14 24.47 34.33
C PRO A 8 18.71 23.68 33.14
N ALA A 9 19.06 22.41 33.39
CA ALA A 9 19.37 21.45 32.34
C ALA A 9 18.13 21.23 31.47
N VAL A 10 18.19 21.67 30.21
CA VAL A 10 17.16 21.39 29.20
C VAL A 10 17.24 19.90 28.85
N GLN A 11 16.40 19.10 29.49
CA GLN A 11 16.10 17.73 29.06
C GLN A 11 15.34 17.82 27.73
N ARG A 12 16.05 17.58 26.62
CA ARG A 12 15.42 17.44 25.31
C ARG A 12 14.68 16.10 25.26
N SER A 13 13.36 16.16 25.18
CA SER A 13 12.50 14.99 24.95
C SER A 13 12.79 14.36 23.57
N PRO A 14 12.74 13.02 23.43
CA PRO A 14 13.06 12.30 22.18
C PRO A 14 12.11 12.62 21.00
N ALA A 15 10.99 13.30 21.24
CA ALA A 15 10.06 13.76 20.20
C ALA A 15 10.58 14.96 19.36
N ALA A 16 11.69 15.58 19.73
CA ALA A 16 12.26 16.74 19.03
C ALA A 16 13.11 16.40 17.78
N ILE A 17 13.25 15.12 17.42
CA ILE A 17 14.19 14.67 16.39
C ILE A 17 13.58 14.64 14.98
N VAL A 18 12.24 14.65 14.85
CA VAL A 18 11.61 14.93 13.55
C VAL A 18 11.59 16.45 13.34
N GLY A 19 12.48 16.94 12.47
CA GLY A 19 12.59 18.36 12.17
C GLY A 19 11.27 18.96 11.66
N LYS A 20 11.01 20.24 11.95
CA LYS A 20 9.79 20.95 11.51
C LYS A 20 9.51 20.78 10.01
N GLY A 21 10.55 20.77 9.17
CA GLY A 21 10.44 20.56 7.74
C GLY A 21 9.98 19.15 7.33
N ALA A 22 10.33 18.10 8.08
CA ALA A 22 9.85 16.74 7.81
C ALA A 22 8.34 16.64 8.07
N ARG A 23 7.86 17.17 9.20
CA ARG A 23 6.42 17.24 9.50
C ARG A 23 5.62 18.01 8.44
N THR A 24 6.19 19.10 7.91
CA THR A 24 5.55 19.86 6.83
C THR A 24 5.48 19.07 5.53
N ARG A 25 6.57 18.37 5.17
CA ARG A 25 6.60 17.51 3.99
C ARG A 25 5.56 16.40 4.08
N ASP A 26 5.48 15.73 5.24
CA ASP A 26 4.57 14.61 5.45
C ASP A 26 3.10 15.04 5.33
N ARG A 27 2.75 16.18 5.95
CA ARG A 27 1.41 16.77 5.82
C ARG A 27 1.07 17.12 4.37
N LEU A 28 2.00 17.73 3.63
CA LEU A 28 1.80 18.05 2.20
C LEU A 28 1.59 16.76 1.38
N MET A 29 2.34 15.70 1.67
CA MET A 29 2.14 14.42 1.00
C MET A 29 0.81 13.76 1.36
N GLU A 30 0.35 13.83 2.62
CA GLU A 30 -0.97 13.31 3.04
C GLU A 30 -2.11 14.00 2.28
N ILE A 31 -2.09 15.33 2.23
CA ILE A 31 -3.06 16.13 1.46
C ILE A 31 -3.02 15.77 -0.02
N ALA A 32 -1.82 15.65 -0.58
CA ALA A 32 -1.65 15.29 -1.99
C ALA A 32 -2.19 13.88 -2.29
N GLU A 33 -1.87 12.88 -1.47
CA GLU A 33 -2.37 11.51 -1.61
C GLU A 33 -3.90 11.48 -1.59
N GLN A 34 -4.52 12.16 -0.62
CA GLN A 34 -5.98 12.24 -0.51
C GLN A 34 -6.60 12.87 -1.76
N SER A 35 -6.12 14.05 -2.17
CA SER A 35 -6.62 14.76 -3.37
C SER A 35 -6.45 13.91 -4.64
N ILE A 36 -5.32 13.21 -4.78
CA ILE A 36 -5.05 12.33 -5.93
C ILE A 36 -5.99 11.12 -5.94
N LEU A 37 -6.25 10.49 -4.81
CA LEU A 37 -7.15 9.33 -4.73
C LEU A 37 -8.63 9.72 -4.92
N GLU A 38 -8.98 10.96 -4.62
CA GLU A 38 -10.35 11.47 -4.77
C GLU A 38 -10.66 11.88 -6.22
N LYS A 39 -9.77 12.63 -6.88
CA LYS A 39 -10.05 13.23 -8.20
C LYS A 39 -8.96 13.03 -9.26
N GLY A 40 -7.91 12.29 -8.92
CA GLY A 40 -6.80 11.98 -9.83
C GLY A 40 -5.70 13.04 -9.85
N PHE A 41 -4.50 12.61 -10.20
CA PHE A 41 -3.30 13.44 -10.24
C PHE A 41 -3.44 14.64 -11.18
N GLY A 42 -4.03 14.47 -12.36
CA GLY A 42 -4.24 15.58 -13.29
C GLY A 42 -5.05 16.74 -12.71
N ALA A 43 -6.07 16.45 -11.91
CA ALA A 43 -7.01 17.43 -11.36
C ALA A 43 -6.54 18.08 -10.04
N THR A 44 -5.48 17.55 -9.42
CA THR A 44 -4.85 18.12 -8.22
C THR A 44 -3.82 19.18 -8.60
N SER A 45 -4.07 20.45 -8.32
CA SER A 45 -3.13 21.53 -8.66
C SER A 45 -2.13 21.82 -7.53
N ILE A 46 -0.93 22.33 -7.87
CA ILE A 46 0.04 22.74 -6.84
C ILE A 46 -0.52 23.88 -5.97
N ASP A 47 -1.25 24.82 -6.56
CA ASP A 47 -1.82 25.97 -5.83
C ASP A 47 -2.89 25.54 -4.82
N GLU A 48 -3.71 24.55 -5.17
CA GLU A 48 -4.64 23.90 -4.24
C GLU A 48 -3.90 23.24 -3.07
N LEU A 49 -2.87 22.43 -3.36
CA LEU A 49 -2.09 21.76 -2.32
C LEU A 49 -1.41 22.75 -1.38
N ILE A 50 -0.91 23.86 -1.92
CA ILE A 50 -0.34 24.96 -1.15
C ILE A 50 -1.39 25.59 -0.22
N ALA A 51 -2.57 25.90 -0.76
CA ALA A 51 -3.65 26.53 -0.01
C ALA A 51 -4.12 25.62 1.14
N GLU A 52 -4.32 24.33 0.86
CA GLU A 52 -4.78 23.35 1.84
C GLU A 52 -3.71 23.01 2.90
N ALA A 53 -2.45 22.92 2.49
CA ALA A 53 -1.33 22.70 3.42
C ALA A 53 -0.98 23.95 4.25
N GLY A 54 -1.56 25.12 3.92
CA GLY A 54 -1.22 26.39 4.54
C GLY A 54 0.23 26.81 4.27
N LEU A 55 0.75 26.48 3.09
CA LEU A 55 2.12 26.76 2.68
C LEU A 55 2.19 27.99 1.79
N THR A 56 3.42 28.47 1.57
CA THR A 56 3.71 29.40 0.47
C THR A 56 4.17 28.61 -0.75
N LYS A 57 4.14 29.25 -1.92
CA LYS A 57 4.72 28.68 -3.15
C LYS A 57 6.18 28.25 -2.95
N SER A 58 6.99 29.11 -2.34
CA SER A 58 8.38 28.77 -1.99
C SER A 58 8.48 27.61 -1.01
N GLY A 59 7.51 27.47 -0.08
CA GLY A 59 7.44 26.35 0.85
C GLY A 59 7.19 25.01 0.15
N PHE A 60 6.32 24.96 -0.87
CA PHE A 60 6.15 23.77 -1.69
C PHE A 60 7.45 23.42 -2.44
N PHE A 61 8.02 24.40 -3.16
CA PHE A 61 9.22 24.17 -3.99
C PHE A 61 10.48 23.87 -3.17
N TYR A 62 10.50 24.17 -1.87
CA TYR A 62 11.53 23.69 -0.95
C TYR A 62 11.51 22.16 -0.80
N HIS A 63 10.34 21.53 -0.88
CA HIS A 63 10.18 20.08 -0.72
C HIS A 63 10.15 19.32 -2.05
N PHE A 64 9.49 19.90 -3.07
CA PHE A 64 9.28 19.25 -4.36
C PHE A 64 9.56 20.24 -5.49
N LYS A 65 10.58 19.97 -6.31
CA LYS A 65 10.97 20.82 -7.45
C LYS A 65 9.84 21.00 -8.47
N ASP A 66 8.98 19.99 -8.61
CA ASP A 66 7.88 19.93 -9.57
C ASP A 66 6.88 18.85 -9.14
N LYS A 67 5.82 18.68 -9.94
CA LYS A 67 4.77 17.70 -9.68
C LYS A 67 5.24 16.25 -9.84
N ASN A 68 6.23 15.98 -10.71
CA ASN A 68 6.80 14.64 -10.87
C ASN A 68 7.61 14.23 -9.63
N ALA A 69 8.34 15.15 -9.00
CA ALA A 69 9.03 14.89 -7.75
C ALA A 69 8.06 14.56 -6.60
N LEU A 70 6.90 15.23 -6.56
CA LEU A 70 5.82 14.86 -5.65
C LEU A 70 5.25 13.48 -5.99
N ALA A 71 5.01 13.20 -7.27
CA ALA A 71 4.47 11.92 -7.71
C ALA A 71 5.37 10.74 -7.34
N LEU A 72 6.68 10.90 -7.60
CA LEU A 72 7.69 9.92 -7.25
C LEU A 72 7.70 9.65 -5.75
N ALA A 73 7.73 10.69 -4.93
CA ALA A 73 7.76 10.56 -3.47
C ALA A 73 6.48 9.91 -2.90
N LEU A 74 5.32 10.20 -3.49
CA LEU A 74 4.06 9.56 -3.10
C LEU A 74 4.05 8.08 -3.46
N LEU A 75 4.54 7.74 -4.65
CA LEU A 75 4.63 6.36 -5.11
C LEU A 75 5.62 5.55 -4.27
N GLU A 76 6.81 6.10 -3.96
CA GLU A 76 7.77 5.50 -3.04
C GLU A 76 7.16 5.25 -1.65
N ARG A 77 6.44 6.26 -1.11
CA ARG A 77 5.77 6.14 0.19
C ARG A 77 4.68 5.06 0.17
N HIS A 78 3.90 4.99 -0.89
CA HIS A 78 2.84 4.01 -1.05
C HIS A 78 3.41 2.60 -1.15
N ILE A 79 4.43 2.38 -1.97
CA ILE A 79 5.12 1.08 -2.09
C ILE A 79 5.67 0.64 -0.73
N ALA A 80 6.37 1.53 -0.02
CA ALA A 80 6.94 1.20 1.29
C ALA A 80 5.87 0.80 2.31
N ARG A 81 4.75 1.54 2.37
CA ARG A 81 3.63 1.21 3.26
C ARG A 81 2.98 -0.12 2.91
N ASP A 82 2.74 -0.38 1.63
CA ASP A 82 2.17 -1.65 1.18
C ASP A 82 3.10 -2.82 1.49
N ASP A 83 4.41 -2.64 1.28
CA ASP A 83 5.41 -3.65 1.63
C ASP A 83 5.43 -3.92 3.14
N GLU A 84 5.44 -2.89 3.99
CA GLU A 84 5.36 -3.02 5.45
C GLU A 84 4.11 -3.77 5.89
N ILE A 85 2.94 -3.38 5.38
CA ILE A 85 1.65 -4.02 5.70
C ILE A 85 1.67 -5.51 5.32
N LEU A 86 2.11 -5.82 4.10
CA LEU A 86 2.13 -7.19 3.61
C LEU A 86 3.18 -8.03 4.34
N ASP A 87 4.36 -7.48 4.62
CA ASP A 87 5.41 -8.16 5.38
C ASP A 87 4.92 -8.52 6.78
N ASP A 88 4.33 -7.57 7.51
CA ASP A 88 3.80 -7.79 8.86
C ASP A 88 2.69 -8.85 8.87
N LEU A 89 1.70 -8.73 7.98
CA LEU A 89 0.58 -9.66 7.90
C LEU A 89 1.02 -11.09 7.60
N PHE A 90 1.88 -11.26 6.59
CA PHE A 90 2.33 -12.59 6.17
C PHE A 90 3.42 -13.16 7.09
N ALA A 91 4.19 -12.33 7.80
CA ALA A 91 5.04 -12.79 8.89
C ALA A 91 4.21 -13.38 10.04
N ARG A 92 3.19 -12.64 10.52
CA ARG A 92 2.25 -13.13 11.53
C ARG A 92 1.56 -14.43 11.11
N ALA A 93 1.20 -14.54 9.83
CA ALA A 93 0.55 -15.74 9.31
C ALA A 93 1.47 -16.97 9.32
N ARG A 94 2.77 -16.78 9.01
CA ARG A 94 3.78 -17.86 9.09
C ARG A 94 4.07 -18.29 10.53
N GLU A 95 4.00 -17.38 11.50
CA GLU A 95 4.09 -17.73 12.92
C GLU A 95 2.90 -18.57 13.41
N LEU A 96 1.72 -18.35 12.83
CA LEU A 96 0.51 -19.09 13.18
C LEU A 96 0.40 -20.45 12.48
N ALA A 97 1.09 -20.65 11.36
CA ALA A 97 1.08 -21.90 10.59
C ALA A 97 2.38 -22.09 9.82
N GLU A 98 3.14 -23.13 10.18
CA GLU A 98 4.39 -23.52 9.50
C GLU A 98 4.16 -24.03 8.07
N ASP A 99 3.00 -24.65 7.81
CA ASP A 99 2.63 -25.12 6.47
C ASP A 99 2.41 -23.93 5.51
N PRO A 100 3.12 -23.86 4.36
CA PRO A 100 3.06 -22.69 3.48
C PRO A 100 1.67 -22.44 2.89
N LEU A 101 0.88 -23.49 2.63
CA LEU A 101 -0.51 -23.31 2.16
C LEU A 101 -1.38 -22.73 3.27
N GLN A 102 -1.34 -23.31 4.48
CA GLN A 102 -2.10 -22.78 5.61
C GLN A 102 -1.66 -21.35 5.96
N GLY A 103 -0.35 -21.08 6.01
CA GLY A 103 0.19 -19.74 6.28
C GLY A 103 -0.30 -18.71 5.26
N PHE A 104 -0.29 -19.03 3.96
CA PHE A 104 -0.82 -18.13 2.94
C PHE A 104 -2.33 -17.92 3.07
N LEU A 105 -3.11 -18.97 3.35
CA LEU A 105 -4.55 -18.87 3.61
C LEU A 105 -4.86 -18.05 4.87
N VAL A 106 -4.06 -18.15 5.92
CA VAL A 106 -4.17 -17.30 7.12
C VAL A 106 -3.84 -15.86 6.76
N GLY A 107 -2.76 -15.61 6.02
CA GLY A 107 -2.37 -14.26 5.60
C GLY A 107 -3.45 -13.56 4.77
N LEU A 108 -4.06 -14.26 3.80
CA LEU A 108 -5.19 -13.71 3.03
C LEU A 108 -6.41 -13.41 3.92
N ARG A 109 -6.66 -14.20 4.97
CA ARG A 109 -7.73 -13.93 5.92
C ARG A 109 -7.44 -12.70 6.78
N LEU A 110 -6.22 -12.60 7.33
CA LEU A 110 -5.80 -11.44 8.11
C LEU A 110 -5.83 -10.15 7.27
N PHE A 111 -5.45 -10.25 6.00
CA PHE A 111 -5.54 -9.14 5.07
C PHE A 111 -7.00 -8.72 4.81
N ALA A 112 -7.90 -9.67 4.61
CA ALA A 112 -9.33 -9.39 4.48
C ALA A 112 -9.92 -8.75 5.75
N GLU A 113 -9.53 -9.21 6.95
CA GLU A 113 -9.95 -8.64 8.23
C GLU A 113 -9.45 -7.19 8.37
N MET A 114 -8.18 -6.93 8.07
CA MET A 114 -7.63 -5.56 8.07
C MET A 114 -8.38 -4.63 7.10
N LEU A 115 -8.70 -5.11 5.89
CA LEU A 115 -9.46 -4.33 4.90
C LEU A 115 -10.90 -4.06 5.35
N ALA A 116 -11.53 -5.00 6.06
CA ALA A 116 -12.87 -4.83 6.62
C ALA A 116 -12.92 -3.83 7.78
N ASP A 117 -11.81 -3.68 8.53
CA ASP A 117 -11.70 -2.76 9.66
C ASP A 117 -11.44 -1.29 9.25
N LEU A 118 -11.29 -1.01 7.95
CA LEU A 118 -11.15 0.36 7.44
C LEU A 118 -12.49 1.11 7.56
N PRO A 119 -12.59 2.18 8.39
CA PRO A 119 -13.87 2.83 8.71
C PRO A 119 -14.62 3.40 7.51
N THR A 120 -13.88 3.86 6.49
CA THR A 120 -14.42 4.44 5.26
C THR A 120 -14.17 3.54 4.04
N GLY A 121 -13.75 2.29 4.26
CA GLY A 121 -13.24 1.41 3.22
C GLY A 121 -11.88 1.85 2.67
N HIS A 122 -11.39 1.09 1.70
CA HIS A 122 -10.10 1.36 1.06
C HIS A 122 -10.13 2.67 0.26
N PRO A 123 -9.20 3.62 0.48
CA PRO A 123 -9.27 4.96 -0.12
C PRO A 123 -9.03 4.93 -1.64
N GLY A 124 -8.34 3.92 -2.13
CA GLY A 124 -7.97 3.72 -3.53
C GLY A 124 -6.50 3.33 -3.64
N CYS A 125 -6.04 3.04 -4.85
CA CYS A 125 -4.65 2.67 -5.10
C CYS A 125 -3.94 3.76 -5.92
N ILE A 126 -2.78 4.22 -5.42
CA ILE A 126 -1.97 5.22 -6.13
C ILE A 126 -1.38 4.62 -7.40
N VAL A 127 -0.92 3.35 -7.35
CA VAL A 127 -0.37 2.66 -8.53
C VAL A 127 -1.40 2.58 -9.65
N ALA A 128 -2.64 2.17 -9.32
CA ALA A 128 -3.73 2.11 -10.30
C ALA A 128 -4.08 3.49 -10.86
N THR A 129 -4.17 4.51 -9.99
CA THR A 129 -4.43 5.89 -10.42
C THR A 129 -3.37 6.39 -11.40
N TYR A 130 -2.09 6.05 -11.15
CA TYR A 130 -0.98 6.47 -11.99
C TYR A 130 -0.99 5.75 -13.34
N CYS A 131 -1.36 4.46 -13.38
CA CYS A 131 -1.54 3.72 -14.63
C CYS A 131 -2.52 4.41 -15.58
N TYR A 132 -3.68 4.87 -15.09
CA TYR A 132 -4.67 5.55 -15.94
C TYR A 132 -4.24 6.94 -16.40
N GLN A 133 -3.27 7.55 -15.73
CA GLN A 133 -2.80 8.91 -16.00
C GLN A 133 -1.34 8.96 -16.43
N GLU A 134 -0.81 7.85 -16.94
CA GLU A 134 0.61 7.65 -17.24
C GLU A 134 1.23 8.80 -18.05
N ARG A 135 0.47 9.37 -19.00
CA ARG A 135 0.90 10.46 -19.88
C ARG A 135 1.25 11.77 -19.16
N LEU A 136 0.87 11.91 -17.89
CA LEU A 136 1.20 13.08 -17.06
C LEU A 136 2.57 12.99 -16.39
N PHE A 137 3.19 11.81 -16.42
CA PHE A 137 4.39 11.52 -15.67
C PHE A 137 5.63 11.41 -16.56
N ASP A 138 6.79 11.66 -15.96
CA ASP A 138 8.06 11.38 -16.61
C ASP A 138 8.40 9.87 -16.59
N ARG A 139 9.46 9.51 -17.31
CA ARG A 139 9.91 8.12 -17.42
C ARG A 139 10.28 7.50 -16.08
N GLN A 140 10.74 8.29 -15.11
CA GLN A 140 11.18 7.78 -13.82
C GLN A 140 9.96 7.31 -13.00
N VAL A 141 8.91 8.12 -12.95
CA VAL A 141 7.66 7.76 -12.25
C VAL A 141 7.00 6.56 -12.94
N CYS A 142 6.91 6.53 -14.27
CA CYS A 142 6.37 5.37 -14.99
C CYS A 142 7.17 4.09 -14.71
N ALA A 143 8.50 4.18 -14.69
CA ALA A 143 9.37 3.04 -14.40
C ALA A 143 9.18 2.53 -12.96
N LEU A 144 9.08 3.42 -11.97
CA LEU A 144 8.81 3.03 -10.59
C LEU A 144 7.43 2.38 -10.45
N ASN A 145 6.41 2.92 -11.14
CA ASN A 145 5.05 2.38 -11.09
C ASN A 145 5.00 0.96 -11.67
N ARG A 146 5.69 0.75 -12.79
CA ARG A 146 5.89 -0.58 -13.37
C ARG A 146 6.62 -1.51 -12.41
N GLN A 147 7.64 -1.03 -11.74
CA GLN A 147 8.42 -1.83 -10.78
C GLN A 147 7.57 -2.23 -9.57
N ALA A 148 6.69 -1.36 -9.07
CA ALA A 148 5.76 -1.67 -7.99
C ALA A 148 4.91 -2.90 -8.33
N VAL A 149 4.30 -2.92 -9.53
CA VAL A 149 3.48 -4.04 -9.99
C VAL A 149 4.30 -5.33 -10.10
N LEU A 150 5.53 -5.26 -10.60
CA LEU A 150 6.42 -6.42 -10.69
C LEU A 150 6.87 -6.93 -9.31
N ASN A 151 7.07 -6.04 -8.35
CA ASN A 151 7.42 -6.40 -6.97
C ASN A 151 6.27 -7.17 -6.31
N TRP A 152 5.03 -6.73 -6.48
CA TRP A 152 3.86 -7.47 -6.00
C TRP A 152 3.76 -8.86 -6.61
N ARG A 153 3.96 -8.98 -7.94
CA ARG A 153 4.04 -10.29 -8.60
C ARG A 153 5.10 -11.16 -7.95
N ALA A 154 6.34 -10.67 -7.85
CA ALA A 154 7.46 -11.44 -7.31
C ALA A 154 7.21 -11.93 -5.87
N ARG A 155 6.62 -11.07 -5.03
CA ARG A 155 6.20 -11.37 -3.65
C ARG A 155 5.27 -12.57 -3.61
N PHE A 156 4.12 -12.51 -4.28
CA PHE A 156 3.13 -13.60 -4.23
C PHE A 156 3.59 -14.84 -4.99
N ARG A 157 4.31 -14.67 -6.10
CA ARG A 157 4.87 -15.76 -6.89
C ARG A 157 5.83 -16.63 -6.10
N THR A 158 6.61 -16.03 -5.20
CA THR A 158 7.55 -16.74 -4.32
C THR A 158 6.80 -17.71 -3.42
N THR A 159 5.83 -17.23 -2.64
CA THR A 159 5.02 -18.06 -1.74
C THR A 159 4.20 -19.10 -2.50
N LEU A 160 3.58 -18.74 -3.63
CA LEU A 160 2.85 -19.69 -4.47
C LEU A 160 3.76 -20.80 -5.03
N GLY A 161 5.03 -20.49 -5.31
CA GLY A 161 6.03 -21.47 -5.72
C GLY A 161 6.39 -22.45 -4.61
N GLU A 162 6.47 -22.00 -3.37
CA GLU A 162 6.69 -22.86 -2.20
C GLU A 162 5.51 -23.80 -1.97
N ILE A 163 4.28 -23.26 -2.06
CA ILE A 163 3.04 -24.04 -1.99
C ILE A 163 3.03 -25.10 -3.07
N ALA A 164 3.26 -24.73 -4.34
CA ALA A 164 3.17 -25.65 -5.48
C ALA A 164 4.17 -26.82 -5.42
N ARG A 165 5.30 -26.66 -4.69
CA ARG A 165 6.27 -27.76 -4.49
C ARG A 165 5.75 -28.85 -3.56
N LEU A 166 4.97 -28.47 -2.53
CA LEU A 166 4.41 -29.41 -1.54
C LEU A 166 3.00 -29.87 -1.92
N TYR A 167 2.26 -28.98 -2.57
CA TYR A 167 0.88 -29.13 -2.99
C TYR A 167 0.81 -28.81 -4.48
N PRO A 168 1.04 -29.78 -5.38
CA PRO A 168 0.85 -29.56 -6.81
C PRO A 168 -0.58 -29.06 -7.09
N PRO A 169 -0.76 -28.06 -7.97
CA PRO A 169 -2.09 -27.55 -8.27
C PRO A 169 -2.94 -28.64 -8.93
N ARG A 170 -4.25 -28.63 -8.64
CA ARG A 170 -5.22 -29.59 -9.21
C ARG A 170 -5.47 -29.41 -10.71
N ASP A 171 -5.09 -28.28 -11.26
CA ASP A 171 -5.23 -27.95 -12.68
C ASP A 171 -3.96 -27.23 -13.17
N GLU A 172 -3.74 -27.22 -14.48
CA GLU A 172 -2.64 -26.48 -15.08
C GLU A 172 -2.81 -24.99 -14.82
N ILE A 173 -1.78 -24.35 -14.24
CA ILE A 173 -1.81 -22.92 -13.94
C ILE A 173 -0.44 -22.27 -14.08
N ASP A 174 -0.45 -21.07 -14.66
CA ASP A 174 0.69 -20.17 -14.63
C ASP A 174 0.74 -19.47 -13.26
N LEU A 175 1.79 -19.75 -12.49
CA LEU A 175 1.97 -19.17 -11.16
C LEU A 175 2.26 -17.66 -11.21
N ASP A 176 2.81 -17.13 -12.31
CA ASP A 176 2.99 -15.69 -12.47
C ASP A 176 1.63 -15.01 -12.69
N ALA A 177 0.77 -15.60 -13.52
CA ALA A 177 -0.60 -15.13 -13.70
C ALA A 177 -1.43 -15.25 -12.41
N LEU A 178 -1.24 -16.32 -11.63
CA LEU A 178 -1.88 -16.49 -10.33
C LEU A 178 -1.41 -15.45 -9.30
N ALA A 179 -0.13 -15.07 -9.35
CA ALA A 179 0.39 -13.98 -8.51
C ALA A 179 -0.22 -12.63 -8.91
N ASP A 180 -0.31 -12.34 -10.21
CA ASP A 180 -0.97 -11.14 -10.74
C ASP A 180 -2.48 -11.10 -10.41
N ALA A 181 -3.11 -12.27 -10.26
CA ALA A 181 -4.51 -12.36 -9.86
C ALA A 181 -4.78 -11.76 -8.47
N VAL A 182 -3.78 -11.74 -7.56
CA VAL A 182 -3.92 -11.07 -6.26
C VAL A 182 -4.17 -9.57 -6.44
N SER A 183 -3.33 -8.89 -7.23
CA SER A 183 -3.52 -7.47 -7.54
C SER A 183 -4.81 -7.24 -8.30
N THR A 184 -5.16 -8.11 -9.25
CA THR A 184 -6.41 -8.00 -10.02
C THR A 184 -7.65 -8.07 -9.14
N VAL A 185 -7.67 -9.00 -8.16
CA VAL A 185 -8.76 -9.15 -7.19
C VAL A 185 -8.86 -7.92 -6.29
N ILE A 186 -7.74 -7.40 -5.81
CA ILE A 186 -7.71 -6.22 -4.93
C ILE A 186 -8.21 -4.98 -5.70
N GLU A 187 -7.65 -4.68 -6.86
CA GLU A 187 -8.03 -3.49 -7.64
C GLU A 187 -9.47 -3.57 -8.12
N GLY A 188 -9.91 -4.74 -8.59
CA GLY A 188 -11.31 -4.98 -8.93
C GLY A 188 -12.23 -4.81 -7.72
N GLY A 189 -11.83 -5.33 -6.56
CA GLY A 189 -12.56 -5.16 -5.30
C GLY A 189 -12.66 -3.70 -4.87
N ILE A 190 -11.59 -2.92 -4.99
CA ILE A 190 -11.58 -1.48 -4.71
C ILE A 190 -12.56 -0.75 -5.63
N VAL A 191 -12.51 -1.04 -6.93
CA VAL A 191 -13.42 -0.44 -7.93
C VAL A 191 -14.88 -0.75 -7.56
N MET A 192 -15.20 -2.02 -7.28
CA MET A 192 -16.55 -2.44 -6.92
C MET A 192 -17.02 -1.79 -5.61
N SER A 193 -16.19 -1.78 -4.56
CA SER A 193 -16.51 -1.13 -3.29
C SER A 193 -16.81 0.37 -3.46
N LYS A 194 -16.03 1.08 -4.27
CA LYS A 194 -16.26 2.51 -4.52
C LYS A 194 -17.49 2.76 -5.39
N ALA A 195 -17.70 1.97 -6.44
CA ALA A 195 -18.82 2.13 -7.37
C ALA A 195 -20.17 1.80 -6.73
N LEU A 196 -20.20 0.80 -5.84
CA LEU A 196 -21.42 0.37 -5.14
C LEU A 196 -21.63 1.07 -3.80
N HIS A 197 -20.63 1.83 -3.32
CA HIS A 197 -20.61 2.38 -1.96
C HIS A 197 -20.72 1.31 -0.86
N GLU A 198 -20.12 0.15 -1.12
CA GLU A 198 -20.14 -1.01 -0.24
C GLU A 198 -18.70 -1.42 0.14
N PRO A 199 -18.14 -0.88 1.24
CA PRO A 199 -16.74 -1.14 1.62
C PRO A 199 -16.47 -2.63 1.92
N GLY A 200 -17.51 -3.40 2.25
CA GLY A 200 -17.41 -4.84 2.50
C GLY A 200 -17.14 -5.70 1.25
N VAL A 201 -17.30 -5.16 0.04
CA VAL A 201 -17.10 -5.92 -1.20
C VAL A 201 -15.63 -6.33 -1.37
N LEU A 202 -14.67 -5.43 -1.14
CA LEU A 202 -13.24 -5.73 -1.24
C LEU A 202 -12.80 -6.92 -0.36
N PRO A 203 -13.01 -6.93 0.98
CA PRO A 203 -12.60 -8.06 1.81
C PRO A 203 -13.33 -9.36 1.43
N GLN A 204 -14.57 -9.30 0.93
CA GLN A 204 -15.25 -10.49 0.39
C GLN A 204 -14.54 -11.06 -0.85
N GLN A 205 -14.04 -10.21 -1.75
CA GLN A 205 -13.26 -10.67 -2.91
C GLN A 205 -11.95 -11.34 -2.49
N VAL A 206 -11.28 -10.82 -1.45
CA VAL A 206 -10.07 -11.45 -0.88
C VAL A 206 -10.39 -12.83 -0.29
N LEU A 207 -11.51 -12.98 0.44
CA LEU A 207 -11.94 -14.27 0.99
C LEU A 207 -12.38 -15.26 -0.10
N LEU A 208 -12.96 -14.77 -1.19
CA LEU A 208 -13.29 -15.60 -2.35
C LEU A 208 -12.00 -16.11 -3.03
N PHE A 209 -11.02 -15.24 -3.26
CA PHE A 209 -9.71 -15.62 -3.79
C PHE A 209 -8.99 -16.63 -2.87
N ARG A 210 -9.06 -16.42 -1.55
CA ARG A 210 -8.58 -17.40 -0.56
C ARG A 210 -9.23 -18.77 -0.73
N SER A 211 -10.54 -18.81 -0.97
CA SER A 211 -11.28 -20.07 -1.20
C SER A 211 -10.85 -20.73 -2.50
N TYR A 212 -10.60 -19.94 -3.55
CA TYR A 212 -10.04 -20.44 -4.82
C TYR A 212 -8.66 -21.06 -4.63
N ILE A 213 -7.73 -20.37 -3.94
CA ILE A 213 -6.40 -20.91 -3.60
C ILE A 213 -6.50 -22.22 -2.83
N LYS A 214 -7.39 -22.28 -1.83
CA LYS A 214 -7.63 -23.51 -1.08
C LYS A 214 -8.09 -24.64 -2.00
N LEU A 215 -9.05 -24.40 -2.89
CA LEU A 215 -9.55 -25.43 -3.81
C LEU A 215 -8.47 -25.90 -4.80
N LEU A 216 -7.66 -24.98 -5.30
CA LEU A 216 -6.60 -25.26 -6.27
C LEU A 216 -5.48 -26.13 -5.70
N PHE A 217 -5.10 -25.92 -4.43
CA PHE A 217 -3.95 -26.58 -3.81
C PHE A 217 -4.29 -27.62 -2.74
N SER A 218 -5.53 -27.70 -2.24
CA SER A 218 -5.87 -28.74 -1.26
C SER A 218 -5.77 -30.13 -1.91
N PRO A 219 -5.25 -31.16 -1.23
CA PRO A 219 -5.28 -32.53 -1.73
C PRO A 219 -6.72 -32.97 -2.05
N ALA A 220 -6.92 -33.76 -3.10
CA ALA A 220 -8.23 -34.39 -3.34
C ALA A 220 -8.63 -35.21 -2.11
N PRO A 221 -9.92 -35.26 -1.72
CA PRO A 221 -10.36 -36.20 -0.70
C PRO A 221 -9.89 -37.60 -1.12
N GLN A 222 -9.18 -38.30 -0.25
CA GLN A 222 -8.89 -39.72 -0.46
C GLN A 222 -10.25 -40.42 -0.44
N GLY A 223 -10.66 -40.93 -1.61
CA GLY A 223 -11.88 -41.73 -1.76
C GLY A 223 -11.75 -43.12 -1.15
#